data_AF-A0A7H4PDJ1-F1
#
_entry.id   AF-A0A7H4PDJ1-F1
#
_cell.length_a   1.000
_cell.length_b   1.000
_cell.length_c   1.000
_cell.angle_alpha   90.00
_cell.angle_beta   90.00
_cell.angle_gamma   90.00
#
_symmetry.space_group_name_H-M   'P 1'
#
loop_
_entity.id
_entity.type
_entity.pdbx_description
1 polymer ?
#
loop_
_entity_poly.entity_id
_entity_poly.type
_entity_poly.pdbx_seq_one_letter_code
_entity_poly.pdbx_strand_id
1 'polypeptide(L)'
;MLPVISGPVAAWSVPANIGELTLTLTSEVNKQKQIFAPNVLILDQNMTPSAFFPSSYFTYQQPGVMTADRLEGVMRLTPALGQQKLYVLVFTTEKDLQQTTTLLDPAKAYAKGAGNAVPDIPDPIARHTTDGVLKLKVKPIAAPACWLVRCLALPAMAR
;
A
#
# COMPACT_ATOMS: atom_id res chain seq x y z
N MET A 1 12.93 -19.32 -3.30
CA MET A 1 13.17 -18.76 -4.65
C MET A 1 12.65 -17.34 -4.64
N LEU A 2 13.51 -16.35 -4.93
CA LEU A 2 13.05 -14.96 -5.05
C LEU A 2 12.19 -14.83 -6.32
N PRO A 3 11.13 -14.01 -6.32
CA PRO A 3 10.32 -13.80 -7.51
C PRO A 3 11.16 -13.24 -8.65
N VAL A 4 10.98 -13.75 -9.87
CA VAL A 4 11.59 -13.16 -11.06
C VAL A 4 10.92 -11.81 -11.29
N ILE A 5 11.70 -10.73 -11.16
CA ILE A 5 11.25 -9.36 -11.35
C ILE A 5 11.10 -9.11 -12.85
N SER A 6 9.99 -8.49 -13.24
CA SER A 6 9.71 -8.15 -14.65
C SER A 6 9.48 -6.66 -14.80
N GLY A 7 10.27 -6.03 -15.67
CA GLY A 7 10.14 -4.61 -16.00
C GLY A 7 10.82 -3.67 -14.99
N PRO A 8 10.46 -2.36 -15.01
CA PRO A 8 11.09 -1.36 -14.16
C PRO A 8 10.76 -1.55 -12.68
N VAL A 9 11.68 -1.12 -11.82
CA VAL A 9 11.52 -1.13 -10.36
C VAL A 9 11.44 0.31 -9.87
N ALA A 10 10.38 0.63 -9.14
CA ALA A 10 10.25 1.90 -8.45
C ALA A 10 10.86 1.79 -7.04
N ALA A 11 11.63 2.79 -6.63
CA ALA A 11 12.29 2.81 -5.34
C ALA A 11 12.07 4.15 -4.62
N TRP A 12 11.69 4.09 -3.35
CA TRP A 12 11.59 5.27 -2.48
C TRP A 12 12.39 5.08 -1.20
N SER A 13 13.03 6.15 -0.74
CA SER A 13 13.60 6.24 0.61
C SER A 13 12.60 6.95 1.52
N VAL A 14 12.20 6.28 2.59
CA VAL A 14 11.20 6.80 3.54
C VAL A 14 11.86 7.02 4.91
N PRO A 15 11.66 8.17 5.58
CA PRO A 15 12.17 8.39 6.93
C PRO A 15 11.50 7.44 7.93
N ALA A 16 12.31 6.82 8.78
CA ALA A 16 11.90 5.77 9.71
C ALA A 16 12.25 6.10 11.18
N ASN A 17 12.67 7.34 11.43
CA ASN A 17 13.12 7.83 12.74
C ASN A 17 11.98 8.25 13.69
N ILE A 18 10.72 8.15 13.27
CA ILE A 18 9.55 8.75 13.95
C ILE A 18 8.60 7.71 14.58
N GLY A 19 9.01 6.44 14.62
CA GLY A 19 8.19 5.33 15.13
C GLY A 19 7.39 4.62 14.04
N GLU A 20 6.24 4.04 14.40
CA GLU A 20 5.38 3.30 13.46
C GLU A 20 4.91 4.21 12.32
N LEU A 21 4.87 3.68 11.10
CA LEU A 21 4.48 4.41 9.91
C LEU A 21 3.51 3.60 9.06
N THR A 22 2.54 4.31 8.49
CA THR A 22 1.57 3.78 7.53
C THR A 22 1.95 4.23 6.13
N LEU A 23 2.21 3.26 5.27
CA LEU A 23 2.38 3.46 3.83
C LEU A 23 1.08 3.09 3.12
N THR A 24 0.57 3.97 2.28
CA THR A 24 -0.50 3.63 1.33
C THR A 24 0.10 3.66 -0.07
N LEU A 25 0.16 2.49 -0.71
CA LEU A 25 0.56 2.39 -2.10
C LEU A 25 -0.70 2.23 -2.96
N THR A 26 -0.75 3.02 -4.02
CA THR A 26 -1.82 3.04 -4.99
C THR A 26 -1.25 2.85 -6.38
N SER A 27 -1.83 1.95 -7.17
CA SER A 27 -1.55 1.76 -8.58
C SER A 27 -2.80 2.05 -9.39
N GLU A 28 -2.76 3.04 -10.28
CA GLU A 28 -3.96 3.48 -11.03
C GLU A 28 -4.16 2.69 -12.32
N VAL A 29 -5.41 2.37 -12.63
CA VAL A 29 -5.79 1.84 -13.94
C VAL A 29 -5.72 2.97 -14.96
N ASN A 30 -5.05 2.71 -16.09
CA ASN A 30 -4.97 3.68 -17.19
C ASN A 30 -6.23 3.65 -18.08
N LYS A 31 -6.32 4.59 -19.03
CA LYS A 31 -7.47 4.71 -19.95
C LYS A 31 -7.66 3.48 -20.84
N GLN A 32 -6.62 2.67 -21.03
CA GLN A 32 -6.59 1.45 -21.82
C GLN A 32 -6.93 0.19 -20.99
N LYS A 33 -7.44 0.35 -19.76
CA LYS A 33 -7.72 -0.77 -18.84
C LYS A 33 -6.47 -1.62 -18.55
N GLN A 34 -5.33 -0.97 -18.40
CA GLN A 34 -4.10 -1.61 -17.94
C GLN A 34 -3.74 -1.08 -16.56
N ILE A 35 -3.19 -1.95 -15.73
CA ILE A 35 -2.78 -1.60 -14.37
C ILE A 35 -1.46 -2.26 -14.01
N PHE A 36 -0.62 -1.56 -13.27
CA PHE A 36 0.59 -2.15 -12.71
C PHE A 36 0.22 -2.93 -11.44
N ALA A 37 0.52 -4.23 -11.42
CA ALA A 37 0.25 -5.12 -10.28
C ALA A 37 1.46 -5.12 -9.33
N PRO A 38 1.38 -4.45 -8.16
CA PRO A 38 2.56 -4.14 -7.38
C PRO A 38 2.89 -5.24 -6.37
N ASN A 39 4.17 -5.61 -6.32
CA ASN A 39 4.79 -6.31 -5.20
C ASN A 39 5.70 -5.32 -4.51
N VAL A 40 5.70 -5.32 -3.18
CA VAL A 40 6.47 -4.37 -2.38
C VAL A 40 7.45 -5.12 -1.51
N LEU A 41 8.74 -4.84 -1.67
CA LEU A 41 9.80 -5.29 -0.79
C LEU A 41 10.30 -4.11 0.03
N ILE A 42 10.22 -4.24 1.34
CA ILE A 42 10.77 -3.27 2.29
C ILE A 42 12.15 -3.73 2.70
N LEU A 43 13.12 -2.84 2.58
CA LEU A 43 14.48 -3.03 3.08
C LEU A 43 14.73 -2.07 4.24
N ASP A 44 15.55 -2.52 5.18
CA ASP A 44 16.11 -1.65 6.21
C ASP A 44 17.27 -0.78 5.71
N GLN A 45 17.83 0.04 6.59
CA GLN A 45 18.98 0.90 6.30
C GLN A 45 20.25 0.15 5.89
N ASN A 46 20.35 -1.15 6.17
CA ASN A 46 21.46 -2.02 5.79
C ASN A 46 21.14 -2.80 4.49
N MET A 47 20.10 -2.41 3.75
CA MET A 47 19.62 -3.09 2.55
C MET A 47 19.17 -4.55 2.80
N THR A 48 18.77 -4.86 4.04
CA THR A 48 18.27 -6.19 4.41
C THR A 48 16.75 -6.23 4.29
N PRO A 49 16.17 -7.27 3.64
CA PRO A 49 14.73 -7.48 3.58
C PRO A 49 14.09 -7.52 4.97
N SER A 50 13.10 -6.66 5.21
CA SER A 50 12.37 -6.57 6.47
C SER A 50 10.89 -6.95 6.33
N ALA A 51 10.27 -6.68 5.18
CA ALA A 51 8.89 -7.09 4.89
C ALA A 51 8.65 -7.25 3.39
N PHE A 52 7.69 -8.10 3.03
CA PHE A 52 7.27 -8.30 1.64
C PHE A 52 5.75 -8.35 1.55
N PHE A 53 5.18 -7.56 0.63
CA PHE A 53 3.75 -7.49 0.34
C PHE A 53 3.52 -7.92 -1.11
N PRO A 54 2.92 -9.10 -1.35
CA PRO A 54 2.69 -9.59 -2.69
C PRO A 54 1.57 -8.80 -3.39
N SER A 55 1.44 -8.95 -4.71
CA SER A 55 0.36 -8.32 -5.48
C SER A 55 -1.05 -8.60 -4.94
N SER A 56 -1.28 -9.77 -4.34
CA SER A 56 -2.58 -10.13 -3.74
C SER A 56 -2.94 -9.32 -2.49
N TYR A 57 -1.98 -8.60 -1.90
CA TYR A 57 -2.23 -7.69 -0.78
C TYR A 57 -2.98 -6.42 -1.24
N PHE A 58 -2.86 -6.08 -2.51
CA PHE A 58 -3.45 -4.88 -3.09
C PHE A 58 -4.84 -5.21 -3.63
N THR A 59 -5.83 -4.45 -3.18
CA THR A 59 -7.22 -4.71 -3.50
C THR A 59 -7.75 -3.66 -4.47
N TYR A 60 -8.63 -4.08 -5.36
CA TYR A 60 -9.30 -3.16 -6.27
C TYR A 60 -10.21 -2.22 -5.49
N GLN A 61 -10.04 -0.93 -5.75
CA GLN A 61 -10.84 0.16 -5.23
C GLN A 61 -11.52 0.86 -6.41
N GLN A 62 -12.83 1.00 -6.28
CA GLN A 62 -13.69 1.69 -7.23
C GLN A 62 -13.29 3.16 -7.38
N PRO A 63 -13.60 3.79 -8.52
CA PRO A 63 -13.29 5.19 -8.73
C PRO A 63 -14.18 6.04 -7.82
N GLY A 64 -13.62 7.13 -7.34
CA GLY A 64 -14.32 8.17 -6.60
C GLY A 64 -14.47 9.41 -7.46
N VAL A 65 -15.09 10.46 -6.91
CA VAL A 65 -15.31 11.74 -7.64
C VAL A 65 -13.99 12.34 -8.17
N MET A 66 -12.88 12.08 -7.49
CA MET A 66 -11.54 12.63 -7.80
C MET A 66 -10.46 11.55 -7.93
N THR A 67 -10.81 10.27 -7.93
CA THR A 67 -9.86 9.15 -7.94
C THR A 67 -10.24 8.12 -8.98
N ALA A 68 -9.27 7.63 -9.75
CA ALA A 68 -9.49 6.57 -10.72
C ALA A 68 -9.67 5.19 -10.04
N ASP A 69 -10.09 4.22 -10.85
CA ASP A 69 -9.94 2.79 -10.57
C ASP A 69 -8.49 2.50 -10.21
N ARG A 70 -8.28 1.74 -9.14
CA ARG A 70 -6.92 1.51 -8.63
C ARG A 70 -6.80 0.23 -7.82
N LEU A 71 -5.59 -0.30 -7.74
CA LEU A 71 -5.20 -1.24 -6.70
C LEU A 71 -4.62 -0.45 -5.53
N GLU A 72 -5.08 -0.73 -4.32
CA GLU A 72 -4.66 -0.03 -3.11
C GLU A 72 -4.29 -1.00 -1.99
N GLY A 73 -3.23 -0.68 -1.26
CA GLY A 73 -2.77 -1.45 -0.10
C GLY A 73 -2.20 -0.52 0.98
N VAL A 74 -2.59 -0.77 2.23
CA VAL A 74 -2.20 0.03 3.39
C VAL A 74 -1.30 -0.78 4.30
N MET A 75 0.01 -0.56 4.21
CA MET A 75 1.04 -1.29 4.95
C MET A 75 1.40 -0.53 6.21
N ARG A 76 1.32 -1.19 7.37
CA ARG A 76 1.83 -0.65 8.64
C ARG A 76 3.20 -1.24 8.91
N LEU A 77 4.18 -0.38 9.12
CA LEU A 77 5.57 -0.74 9.33
C LEU A 77 6.02 -0.19 10.68
N THR A 78 6.74 -1.02 11.43
CA THR A 78 7.37 -0.65 12.69
C THR A 78 8.88 -0.74 12.49
N PRO A 79 9.56 0.38 12.17
CA PRO A 79 11.01 0.40 12.08
C PRO A 79 11.66 -0.05 13.39
N ALA A 80 12.82 -0.69 13.29
CA ALA A 80 13.60 -1.02 14.47
C ALA A 80 14.15 0.25 15.15
N LEU A 81 14.34 0.20 16.46
CA LEU A 81 14.91 1.30 17.23
C LEU A 81 16.29 1.68 16.66
N GLY A 82 16.49 2.97 16.39
CA GLY A 82 17.74 3.48 15.80
C GLY A 82 17.79 3.46 14.27
N GLN A 83 16.75 2.97 13.57
CA GLN A 83 16.65 3.10 12.12
C GLN A 83 16.30 4.54 11.71
N GLN A 84 17.02 5.07 10.73
CA GLN A 84 16.74 6.41 10.19
C GLN A 84 15.91 6.38 8.91
N LYS A 85 16.05 5.30 8.11
CA LYS A 85 15.43 5.16 6.79
C LYS A 85 14.99 3.73 6.52
N LEU A 86 13.95 3.60 5.72
CA LEU A 86 13.54 2.36 5.05
C LEU A 86 13.56 2.58 3.55
N TYR A 87 13.86 1.54 2.80
CA TYR A 87 13.76 1.54 1.35
C TYR A 87 12.54 0.73 0.92
N VAL A 88 11.71 1.31 0.08
CA VAL A 88 10.50 0.69 -0.46
C VAL A 88 10.77 0.41 -1.92
N LEU A 89 10.88 -0.86 -2.29
CA LEU A 89 11.00 -1.31 -3.67
C LEU A 89 9.66 -1.83 -4.14
N VAL A 90 9.19 -1.33 -5.27
CA VAL A 90 7.94 -1.75 -5.89
C VAL A 90 8.22 -2.26 -7.29
N PHE A 91 7.78 -3.49 -7.55
CA PHE A 91 8.03 -4.18 -8.80
C PHE A 91 6.85 -5.11 -9.14
N THR A 92 6.84 -5.66 -10.36
CA THR A 92 5.90 -6.71 -10.74
C THR A 92 6.64 -7.98 -11.14
N THR A 93 5.92 -9.08 -11.29
CA THR A 93 6.50 -10.39 -11.63
C THR A 93 5.81 -10.97 -12.85
N GLU A 94 6.46 -11.90 -13.55
CA GLU A 94 5.85 -12.58 -14.70
C GLU A 94 4.52 -13.23 -14.33
N LYS A 95 4.44 -13.82 -13.12
CA LYS A 95 3.21 -14.42 -12.62
C LYS A 95 2.08 -13.40 -12.52
N ASP A 96 2.36 -12.23 -11.96
CA ASP A 96 1.34 -11.21 -11.76
C ASP A 96 0.95 -10.56 -13.10
N LEU A 97 1.86 -10.47 -14.07
CA LEU A 97 1.56 -10.00 -15.43
C LEU A 97 0.57 -10.90 -16.18
N GLN A 98 0.53 -12.20 -15.86
CA GLN A 98 -0.45 -13.12 -16.42
C GLN A 98 -1.82 -13.04 -15.75
N GLN A 99 -1.94 -12.28 -14.65
CA GLN A 99 -3.20 -12.08 -13.95
C GLN A 99 -3.94 -10.84 -14.46
N THR A 100 -5.21 -10.77 -14.08
CA THR A 100 -6.11 -9.68 -14.44
C THR A 100 -6.92 -9.25 -13.22
N THR A 101 -7.33 -8.00 -13.19
CA THR A 101 -8.22 -7.46 -12.15
C THR A 101 -9.57 -7.15 -12.76
N THR A 102 -10.65 -7.68 -12.18
CA THR A 102 -12.02 -7.31 -12.56
C THR A 102 -12.36 -5.96 -11.94
N LEU A 103 -12.76 -5.00 -12.77
CA LEU A 103 -13.18 -3.67 -12.37
C LEU A 103 -14.70 -3.62 -12.22
N LEU A 104 -15.25 -2.66 -11.48
CA LEU A 104 -16.70 -2.48 -11.43
C LEU A 104 -17.19 -1.77 -12.69
N ASP A 105 -18.21 -2.32 -13.36
CA ASP A 105 -18.84 -1.64 -14.48
C ASP A 105 -19.56 -0.35 -14.03
N PRO A 106 -19.38 0.78 -14.74
CA PRO A 106 -20.03 2.05 -14.40
C PRO A 106 -21.56 1.98 -14.30
N ALA A 107 -22.23 1.19 -15.13
CA ALA A 107 -23.69 1.04 -15.08
C ALA A 107 -24.14 0.27 -13.83
N LYS A 108 -23.37 -0.72 -13.39
CA LYS A 108 -23.60 -1.40 -12.10
C LYS A 108 -23.34 -0.46 -10.92
N ALA A 109 -22.27 0.35 -10.99
CA ALA A 109 -21.95 1.35 -9.97
C ALA A 109 -23.09 2.36 -9.81
N TYR A 110 -23.61 2.87 -10.91
CA TYR A 110 -24.74 3.80 -10.93
C TYR A 110 -26.02 3.16 -10.38
N ALA A 111 -26.36 1.95 -10.83
CA ALA A 111 -27.54 1.24 -10.35
C ALA A 111 -27.49 1.02 -8.82
N LYS A 112 -26.34 0.60 -8.30
CA LYS A 112 -26.10 0.43 -6.87
C LYS A 112 -26.26 1.74 -6.10
N GLY A 113 -25.78 2.86 -6.64
CA GLY A 113 -25.86 4.18 -6.00
C GLY A 113 -27.26 4.80 -6.05
N ALA A 114 -28.02 4.57 -7.12
CA ALA A 114 -29.36 5.11 -7.33
C ALA A 114 -30.48 4.24 -6.70
N GLY A 115 -30.16 3.06 -6.16
CA GLY A 115 -31.15 2.12 -5.63
C GLY A 115 -31.94 1.39 -6.73
N ASN A 116 -31.42 1.38 -7.95
CA ASN A 116 -32.03 0.68 -9.09
C ASN A 116 -31.61 -0.80 -9.13
N ALA A 117 -32.36 -1.61 -9.87
CA ALA A 117 -31.95 -2.98 -10.16
C ALA A 117 -30.59 -2.99 -10.87
N VAL A 118 -29.64 -3.78 -10.37
CA VAL A 118 -28.32 -3.92 -10.98
C VAL A 118 -28.46 -4.69 -12.30
N PRO A 119 -27.98 -4.14 -13.43
CA PRO A 119 -28.06 -4.83 -14.71
C PRO A 119 -27.16 -6.07 -14.74
N ASP A 120 -27.62 -7.11 -15.44
CA ASP A 120 -26.84 -8.33 -15.68
C ASP A 120 -25.93 -8.16 -16.90
N ILE A 121 -24.83 -7.43 -16.70
CA ILE A 121 -23.78 -7.18 -17.71
C ILE A 121 -22.42 -7.63 -17.18
N PRO A 122 -21.50 -8.12 -18.02
CA PRO A 122 -20.17 -8.52 -17.56
C PRO A 122 -19.33 -7.29 -17.16
N ASP A 123 -18.57 -7.44 -16.08
CA ASP A 123 -17.67 -6.40 -15.59
C ASP A 123 -16.41 -6.27 -16.46
N PRO A 124 -15.88 -5.04 -16.66
CA PRO A 124 -14.67 -4.84 -17.43
C PRO A 124 -13.44 -5.44 -16.73
N ILE A 125 -12.52 -5.98 -17.53
CA ILE A 125 -11.29 -6.61 -17.02
C ILE A 125 -10.09 -5.72 -17.34
N ALA A 126 -9.28 -5.42 -16.32
CA ALA A 126 -7.99 -4.76 -16.45
C ALA A 126 -6.86 -5.79 -16.60
N ARG A 127 -5.98 -5.57 -17.58
CA ARG A 127 -4.78 -6.39 -17.79
C ARG A 127 -3.62 -5.85 -16.96
N HIS A 128 -2.83 -6.74 -16.38
CA HIS A 128 -1.62 -6.33 -15.68
C HIS A 128 -0.51 -5.99 -16.69
N THR A 129 0.31 -4.99 -16.38
CA THR A 129 1.37 -4.49 -17.26
C THR A 129 2.60 -4.08 -16.45
N THR A 130 3.74 -3.95 -17.12
CA THR A 130 5.03 -3.54 -16.54
C THR A 130 5.12 -2.05 -16.24
N ASP A 131 4.21 -1.24 -16.80
CA ASP A 131 4.22 0.21 -16.70
C ASP A 131 2.90 0.75 -16.16
N GLY A 132 2.95 1.76 -15.31
CA GLY A 132 1.75 2.35 -14.74
C GLY A 132 2.04 3.53 -13.83
N VAL A 133 0.97 4.08 -13.24
CA VAL A 133 1.07 5.22 -12.32
C VAL A 133 1.00 4.71 -10.89
N LEU A 134 2.11 4.84 -10.17
CA LEU A 134 2.21 4.53 -8.75
C LEU A 134 2.17 5.82 -7.90
N LYS A 135 1.39 5.79 -6.82
CA LYS A 135 1.36 6.85 -5.80
C LYS A 135 1.66 6.23 -4.45
N LEU A 136 2.69 6.74 -3.80
CA LEU A 136 3.07 6.34 -2.43
C LEU A 136 2.74 7.48 -1.47
N LYS A 137 1.89 7.20 -0.48
CA LYS A 137 1.59 8.11 0.61
C LYS A 137 2.21 7.57 1.89
N VAL A 138 2.99 8.40 2.56
CA VAL A 138 3.64 8.08 3.83
C VAL A 138 2.96 8.87 4.94
N LYS A 139 2.59 8.21 6.03
CA LYS A 139 2.10 8.85 7.26
C LYS A 139 2.80 8.27 8.49
N PRO A 140 3.46 9.07 9.32
CA PRO A 140 3.87 8.61 10.64
C PRO A 140 2.62 8.38 11.49
N ILE A 141 2.53 7.24 12.16
CA ILE A 141 1.60 7.05 13.27
C ILE A 141 2.30 7.71 14.45
N ALA A 142 1.91 8.94 14.76
CA ALA A 142 2.31 9.55 16.01
C ALA A 142 1.74 8.69 17.14
N ALA A 143 2.58 7.87 17.78
CA ALA A 143 2.25 7.40 19.11
C ALA A 143 2.09 8.66 19.98
N PRO A 144 0.98 8.84 20.73
CA PRO A 144 0.94 9.91 21.71
C PRO A 144 2.13 9.65 22.64
N ALA A 145 3.06 10.60 22.69
CA ALA A 145 4.15 10.56 23.64
C ALA A 145 3.54 10.26 25.02
N CYS A 146 3.94 9.16 25.64
CA CYS A 146 3.51 8.85 26.99
C CYS A 146 4.26 9.80 27.94
N TRP A 147 3.73 11.01 28.11
CA TRP A 147 4.20 11.98 29.11
C TRP A 147 3.46 11.86 30.45
N LEU A 148 2.74 10.74 30.67
CA LEU A 148 1.88 10.52 31.84
C LEU A 148 2.18 9.24 32.62
N VAL A 149 3.45 8.87 32.79
CA VAL A 149 3.85 8.04 33.94
C VAL A 149 4.83 8.84 34.78
N ARG A 150 4.24 9.66 35.65
CA ARG A 150 4.92 10.46 36.67
C ARG A 150 5.51 9.51 37.71
N CYS A 151 6.81 9.66 37.92
CA CYS A 151 7.66 9.22 39.04
C CYS A 151 7.17 8.13 40.00
N LEU A 152 8.01 7.10 40.13
CA LEU A 152 8.07 6.21 41.29
C LEU A 152 7.99 6.98 42.63
N ALA A 153 7.30 6.34 43.58
CA ALA A 153 7.11 6.74 44.96
C ALA A 153 8.41 7.15 45.68
N LEU A 154 8.35 8.26 46.43
CA LEU A 154 9.27 8.52 47.54
C LEU A 154 8.80 7.72 48.77
N PRO A 155 9.67 6.94 49.45
CA PRO A 155 9.37 6.49 50.79
C PRO A 155 9.62 7.63 51.77
N ALA A 156 8.70 7.75 52.74
CA ALA A 156 8.87 8.55 53.93
C ALA A 156 10.10 8.06 54.72
N MET A 157 10.97 8.98 55.14
CA MET A 157 11.74 8.80 56.36
C MET A 157 11.89 10.13 57.09
N ALA A 158 11.48 10.07 58.35
CA ALA A 158 11.65 11.06 59.39
C ALA A 158 13.11 11.15 59.85
N ARG A 159 13.59 12.36 60.12
CA ARG A 159 14.08 12.82 61.44
C ARG A 159 14.50 14.28 61.37
#